data_AF-A0A7C5DH88-F1
#
_entry.id   AF-A0A7C5DH88-F1
#
_cell.length_a   1.000
_cell.length_b   1.000
_cell.length_c   1.000
_cell.angle_alpha   90.00
_cell.angle_beta   90.00
_cell.angle_gamma   90.00
#
_symmetry.space_group_name_H-M   'P 1'
#
loop_
_entity.id
_entity.type
_entity.pdbx_description
1 polymer ?
#
loop_
_entity_poly.entity_id
_entity_poly.type
_entity_poly.pdbx_seq_one_letter_code
_entity_poly.pdbx_strand_id
1 'polypeptide(L)'
;MIEKNIIPKNFKNLMKDLGWMLIEKKFIDCPPWPDIGMPKDKFLKILKLDWLIKNKTNEPVSIMDFYLGKDKNFEEQMLSYSWFERSAPDFIKFFWAHHRYFLFIPKT
;
A
#
# COMPACT_ATOMS: atom_id res chain seq x y z
N MET A 1 -19.99 -2.65 16.30
CA MET A 1 -19.76 -2.66 14.83
C MET A 1 -19.92 -4.10 14.36
N ILE A 2 -20.71 -4.40 13.32
CA ILE A 2 -20.89 -5.79 12.85
C ILE A 2 -19.85 -6.08 11.77
N GLU A 3 -19.01 -7.09 11.95
CA GLU A 3 -17.89 -7.42 11.05
C GLU A 3 -18.32 -7.60 9.59
N LYS A 4 -19.48 -8.20 9.34
CA LYS A 4 -20.01 -8.37 7.99
C LYS A 4 -20.17 -7.04 7.24
N ASN A 5 -20.32 -5.91 7.95
CA ASN A 5 -20.49 -4.58 7.36
C ASN A 5 -19.16 -3.87 7.05
N ILE A 6 -18.00 -4.42 7.44
CA ILE A 6 -16.68 -3.88 7.07
C ILE A 6 -16.01 -4.66 5.93
N ILE A 7 -16.61 -5.78 5.50
CA ILE A 7 -16.14 -6.55 4.35
C ILE A 7 -16.47 -5.79 3.06
N PRO A 8 -15.48 -5.48 2.19
CA PRO A 8 -15.69 -4.68 0.97
C PRO A 8 -16.79 -5.16 0.04
N LYS A 9 -16.96 -6.46 -0.12
CA LYS A 9 -18.03 -7.01 -0.96
C LYS A 9 -19.42 -6.67 -0.39
N ASN A 10 -19.56 -6.74 0.92
CA ASN A 10 -20.84 -6.60 1.60
C ASN A 10 -21.28 -5.14 1.65
N PHE A 11 -20.40 -4.24 2.09
CA PHE A 11 -20.80 -2.82 2.17
C PHE A 11 -20.99 -2.20 0.79
N LYS A 12 -20.29 -2.64 -0.27
CA LYS A 12 -20.54 -2.13 -1.62
C LYS A 12 -21.95 -2.45 -2.11
N ASN A 13 -22.41 -3.68 -1.86
CA ASN A 13 -23.76 -4.08 -2.22
C ASN A 13 -24.77 -3.30 -1.37
N LEU A 14 -24.55 -3.21 -0.06
CA LEU A 14 -25.40 -2.42 0.83
C LEU A 14 -25.51 -0.95 0.40
N MET A 15 -24.40 -0.29 0.10
CA MET A 15 -24.38 1.09 -0.38
C MET A 15 -25.15 1.22 -1.70
N LYS A 16 -24.99 0.27 -2.63
CA LYS A 16 -25.74 0.24 -3.89
C LYS A 16 -27.25 0.14 -3.65
N ASP A 17 -27.67 -0.74 -2.75
CA ASP A 17 -29.08 -0.97 -2.40
C ASP A 17 -29.69 0.27 -1.73
N LEU A 18 -28.89 1.03 -0.99
CA LEU A 18 -29.25 2.32 -0.39
C LEU A 18 -29.22 3.50 -1.38
N GLY A 19 -29.05 3.23 -2.68
CA GLY A 19 -29.04 4.27 -3.71
C GLY A 19 -27.72 5.03 -3.83
N TRP A 20 -26.61 4.49 -3.32
CA TRP A 20 -25.28 5.09 -3.51
C TRP A 20 -24.54 4.44 -4.68
N MET A 21 -23.64 5.19 -5.30
CA MET A 21 -22.78 4.76 -6.40
C MET A 21 -21.32 4.88 -5.99
N LEU A 22 -20.57 3.79 -6.14
CA LEU A 22 -19.11 3.79 -5.97
C LEU A 22 -18.49 4.47 -7.19
N ILE A 23 -17.84 5.62 -6.99
CA ILE A 23 -17.16 6.35 -8.07
C ILE A 23 -15.66 6.10 -8.08
N GLU A 24 -15.07 5.80 -6.93
CA GLU A 24 -13.64 5.60 -6.83
C GLU A 24 -13.31 4.54 -5.78
N LYS A 25 -12.34 3.70 -6.12
CA LYS A 25 -11.66 2.80 -5.20
C LYS A 25 -10.18 2.98 -5.46
N LYS A 26 -9.42 3.31 -4.42
CA LYS A 26 -7.97 3.47 -4.51
C LYS A 26 -7.29 2.97 -3.25
N PHE A 27 -5.96 2.93 -3.33
CA PHE A 27 -5.06 2.56 -2.27
C PHE A 27 -4.28 3.77 -1.81
N ILE A 28 -3.98 3.82 -0.51
CA ILE A 28 -3.17 4.85 0.11
C ILE A 28 -2.06 4.14 0.90
N ASP A 29 -0.92 4.79 1.00
CA ASP A 29 0.22 4.33 1.78
C ASP A 29 0.72 2.98 1.25
N CYS A 30 1.10 3.00 -0.03
CA CYS A 30 1.40 1.82 -0.83
C CYS A 30 2.77 1.77 -1.55
N PRO A 31 3.78 2.62 -1.29
CA PRO A 31 5.10 2.36 -1.84
C PRO A 31 5.79 1.23 -1.05
N PRO A 32 6.82 0.60 -1.65
CA PRO A 32 7.61 -0.44 -0.99
C PRO A 32 8.55 0.19 0.04
N TRP A 33 7.97 0.76 1.11
CA TRP A 33 8.71 1.41 2.18
C TRP A 33 9.70 0.42 2.80
N PRO A 34 10.96 0.82 3.00
CA PRO A 34 11.98 -0.02 3.62
C PRO A 34 11.62 -0.50 5.04
N ASP A 35 10.78 0.22 5.77
CA ASP A 35 10.49 0.01 7.19
C ASP A 35 9.10 -0.57 7.50
N ILE A 36 8.14 -0.58 6.55
CA ILE A 36 6.72 -0.93 6.83
C ILE A 36 6.07 -1.89 5.82
N GLY A 37 6.85 -2.49 4.91
CA GLY A 37 6.29 -3.24 3.78
C GLY A 37 6.52 -4.76 3.80
N MET A 38 5.91 -5.42 2.81
CA MET A 38 6.43 -6.70 2.33
C MET A 38 7.84 -6.50 1.76
N PRO A 39 8.83 -7.34 2.14
CA PRO A 39 10.16 -7.30 1.56
C PRO A 39 10.16 -7.43 0.03
N LYS A 40 11.03 -6.69 -0.66
CA LYS A 40 11.11 -6.65 -2.13
C LYS A 40 11.40 -8.03 -2.73
N ASP A 41 12.21 -8.84 -2.08
CA ASP A 41 12.52 -10.21 -2.47
C ASP A 41 11.28 -11.13 -2.39
N LYS A 42 10.46 -10.99 -1.35
CA LYS A 42 9.19 -11.71 -1.23
C LYS A 42 8.22 -11.31 -2.34
N PHE A 43 8.16 -10.03 -2.69
CA PHE A 43 7.36 -9.58 -3.83
C PHE A 43 7.83 -10.16 -5.17
N LEU A 44 9.14 -10.11 -5.44
CA LEU A 44 9.71 -10.66 -6.67
C LEU A 44 9.43 -12.16 -6.80
N LYS A 45 9.47 -12.91 -5.69
CA LYS A 45 9.07 -14.33 -5.66
C LYS A 45 7.60 -14.53 -6.03
N ILE A 46 6.68 -13.68 -5.54
CA ILE A 46 5.25 -13.72 -5.93
C ILE A 46 5.09 -13.52 -7.44
N LEU A 47 5.89 -12.61 -8.02
CA LEU A 47 5.91 -12.37 -9.46
C LEU A 47 6.72 -13.39 -10.27
N LYS A 48 7.36 -14.38 -9.63
CA LYS A 48 8.30 -15.32 -10.27
C LYS A 48 9.46 -14.63 -10.99
N LEU A 49 9.94 -13.53 -10.41
CA LEU A 49 11.08 -12.72 -10.87
C LEU A 49 12.25 -12.78 -9.87
N ASP A 50 12.36 -13.88 -9.14
CA ASP A 50 13.38 -14.10 -8.12
C ASP A 50 14.81 -14.11 -8.68
N TRP A 51 14.99 -14.35 -9.97
CA TRP A 51 16.27 -14.20 -10.67
C TRP A 51 16.83 -12.77 -10.66
N LEU A 52 15.99 -11.75 -10.40
CA LEU A 52 16.43 -10.36 -10.22
C LEU A 52 17.00 -10.08 -8.82
N ILE A 53 16.85 -11.01 -7.88
CA ILE A 53 17.34 -10.84 -6.52
C ILE A 53 18.87 -10.92 -6.54
N LYS A 54 19.51 -9.77 -6.32
CA LYS A 54 20.94 -9.72 -6.05
C LYS A 54 21.16 -10.07 -4.59
N ASN A 55 22.09 -10.98 -4.31
CA ASN A 55 22.56 -11.28 -2.95
C ASN A 55 23.34 -10.08 -2.41
N LYS A 56 22.63 -9.05 -1.95
CA LYS A 56 23.17 -7.93 -1.19
C LYS A 56 22.59 -8.02 0.21
N THR A 57 23.47 -8.16 1.20
CA THR A 57 23.14 -7.89 2.60
C THR A 57 22.99 -6.38 2.72
N ASN A 58 21.75 -5.91 2.86
CA ASN A 58 21.49 -4.53 3.22
C ASN A 58 21.42 -4.44 4.73
N GLU A 59 21.98 -3.37 5.30
CA GLU A 59 21.78 -3.05 6.71
C GLU A 59 20.29 -2.84 6.99
N PRO A 60 19.78 -3.29 8.16
CA PRO A 60 18.40 -3.07 8.54
C PRO A 60 18.12 -1.58 8.67
N VAL A 61 16.99 -1.13 8.13
CA VAL A 61 16.54 0.26 8.18
C VAL A 61 15.53 0.41 9.32
N SER A 62 15.68 1.45 10.15
CA SER A 62 14.81 1.72 11.28
C SER A 62 14.45 3.20 11.36
N ILE A 63 13.15 3.49 11.47
CA ILE A 63 12.67 4.85 11.75
C ILE A 63 13.24 5.41 13.07
N MET A 64 13.63 4.55 14.01
CA MET A 64 14.24 5.01 15.27
C MET A 64 15.59 5.68 15.04
N ASP A 65 16.36 5.26 14.04
CA ASP A 65 17.64 5.90 13.73
C ASP A 65 17.44 7.31 13.18
N PHE A 66 16.35 7.56 12.45
CA PHE A 66 15.93 8.91 12.08
C PHE A 66 15.58 9.75 13.30
N TYR A 67 14.74 9.25 14.21
CA TYR A 67 14.37 9.99 15.43
C TYR A 67 15.54 10.25 16.38
N LEU A 68 16.55 9.37 16.39
CA LEU A 68 17.79 9.55 17.15
C LEU A 68 18.82 10.44 16.42
N GLY A 69 18.51 10.92 15.22
CA GLY A 69 19.41 11.77 14.42
C GLY A 69 20.59 11.03 13.79
N LYS A 70 20.57 9.70 13.78
CA LYS A 70 21.61 8.83 13.21
C LYS A 70 21.47 8.67 11.70
N ASP A 71 20.25 8.69 11.17
CA ASP A 71 19.97 8.67 9.74
C ASP A 71 19.20 9.93 9.33
N LYS A 72 19.92 10.95 8.87
CA LYS A 72 19.31 12.22 8.41
C LYS A 72 18.70 12.13 7.02
N ASN A 73 19.06 11.11 6.25
CA ASN A 73 18.62 10.95 4.86
C ASN A 73 17.40 10.00 4.77
N PHE A 74 16.88 9.53 5.89
CA PHE A 74 15.77 8.59 5.95
C PHE A 74 14.53 9.11 5.20
N GLU A 75 14.13 10.37 5.42
CA GLU A 75 12.97 10.98 4.78
C GLU A 75 13.12 11.00 3.25
N GLU A 76 14.27 11.43 2.74
CA GLU A 76 14.55 11.46 1.30
C GLU A 76 14.51 10.04 0.70
N GLN A 77 15.12 9.08 1.38
CA GLN A 77 15.12 7.68 0.98
C GLN A 77 13.70 7.11 0.93
N MET A 78 12.86 7.43 1.92
CA MET A 78 11.44 7.10 1.88
C MET A 78 10.80 7.72 0.64
N LEU A 79 10.80 9.05 0.54
CA LEU A 79 10.09 9.78 -0.52
C LEU A 79 10.55 9.42 -1.94
N SER A 80 11.77 8.91 -2.11
CA SER A 80 12.28 8.39 -3.38
C SER A 80 11.40 7.29 -4.00
N TYR A 81 10.59 6.59 -3.21
CA TYR A 81 9.65 5.56 -3.68
C TYR A 81 8.22 6.08 -3.88
N SER A 82 7.93 7.34 -3.59
CA SER A 82 6.57 7.92 -3.69
C SER A 82 5.98 7.87 -5.10
N TRP A 83 6.82 7.81 -6.14
CA TRP A 83 6.36 7.62 -7.53
C TRP A 83 5.56 6.33 -7.69
N PHE A 84 5.85 5.29 -6.91
CA PHE A 84 5.15 4.01 -7.00
C PHE A 84 3.68 4.14 -6.63
N GLU A 85 3.39 4.87 -5.55
CA GLU A 85 2.01 5.19 -5.15
C GLU A 85 1.27 6.02 -6.21
N ARG A 86 1.99 6.87 -6.95
CA ARG A 86 1.38 7.68 -8.03
C ARG A 86 1.13 6.88 -9.29
N SER A 87 2.06 6.02 -9.69
CA SER A 87 2.09 5.45 -11.06
C SER A 87 1.82 3.95 -11.15
N ALA A 88 1.99 3.17 -10.08
CA ALA A 88 1.81 1.73 -10.16
C ALA A 88 0.32 1.35 -10.40
N PRO A 89 0.06 0.25 -11.12
CA PRO A 89 -1.28 -0.33 -11.20
C PRO A 89 -1.83 -0.75 -9.82
N ASP A 90 -3.15 -0.65 -9.65
CA ASP A 90 -3.84 -1.00 -8.40
C ASP A 90 -3.60 -2.44 -7.92
N PHE A 91 -3.47 -3.40 -8.83
CA PHE A 91 -3.17 -4.79 -8.45
C PHE A 91 -1.76 -4.95 -7.87
N ILE A 92 -0.85 -4.05 -8.21
CA ILE A 92 0.51 -4.00 -7.66
C ILE A 92 0.50 -3.27 -6.32
N LYS A 93 -0.17 -2.11 -6.25
CA LYS A 93 -0.35 -1.35 -5.00
C LYS A 93 -0.98 -2.19 -3.89
N PHE A 94 -1.88 -3.10 -4.24
CA PHE A 94 -2.52 -4.03 -3.30
C PHE A 94 -1.54 -4.76 -2.38
N PHE A 95 -0.33 -5.05 -2.83
CA PHE A 95 0.66 -5.80 -2.06
C PHE A 95 1.31 -5.01 -0.91
N TRP A 96 1.33 -3.68 -1.00
CA TRP A 96 1.94 -2.79 0.01
C TRP A 96 0.96 -1.79 0.62
N ALA A 97 -0.23 -1.66 0.06
CA ALA A 97 -1.20 -0.71 0.55
C ALA A 97 -1.67 -1.06 1.95
N HIS A 98 -1.43 -0.14 2.89
CA HIS A 98 -1.95 -0.23 4.25
C HIS A 98 -3.42 0.17 4.30
N HIS A 99 -3.84 1.05 3.41
CA HIS A 99 -5.19 1.58 3.39
C HIS A 99 -5.87 1.40 2.03
N ARG A 100 -7.17 1.13 2.08
CA ARG A 100 -8.07 1.07 0.93
C ARG A 100 -9.22 2.02 1.20
N TYR A 101 -9.47 2.95 0.30
CA TYR A 101 -10.65 3.82 0.42
C TYR A 101 -11.64 3.56 -0.72
N PHE A 102 -12.89 3.87 -0.42
CA PHE A 102 -14.03 3.72 -1.32
C PHE A 102 -14.85 4.99 -1.24
N LEU A 103 -14.93 5.72 -2.35
CA LEU A 103 -15.68 6.96 -2.44
C LEU A 103 -17.05 6.68 -3.08
N PHE A 104 -18.10 6.97 -2.33
CA PHE A 104 -19.48 6.81 -2.77
C PHE A 104 -20.16 8.18 -2.87
N ILE A 105 -21.04 8.32 -3.85
CA ILE A 105 -21.95 9.46 -3.97
C ILE A 105 -23.40 8.97 -4.03
N PRO A 106 -24.39 9.74 -3.54
CA PRO A 106 -25.80 9.40 -3.74
C PRO A 106 -26.14 9.40 -5.22
N LYS A 107 -26.98 8.45 -5.67
CA LYS A 107 -27.65 8.54 -6.97
C LYS A 107 -28.77 9.55 -6.82
N THR A 108 -28.59 10.71 -7.47
CA THR A 108 -29.69 11.63 -7.80
C THR A 108 -30.71 10.97 -8.70
#